data_AF-E1Y426-F1
#
_entry.id   AF-E1Y426-F1
#
_cell.length_a   1.000
_cell.length_b   1.000
_cell.length_c   1.000
_cell.angle_alpha   90.00
_cell.angle_beta   90.00
_cell.angle_gamma   90.00
#
_symmetry.space_group_name_H-M   'P 1'
#
loop_
_entity.id
_entity.type
_entity.pdbx_description
1 polymer ?
#
loop_
_entity_poly.entity_id
_entity_poly.type
_entity_poly.pdbx_seq_one_letter_code
_entity_poly.pdbx_strand_id
1 'polypeptide(L)' 'MTKKKLPVRFTGQHFTIDKVLIKDAIRQANISNQDTVLDIGAGKGFLTVHLLKIANNVVAIENDTALV' A
#
# COMPACT_ATOMS: atom_id res chain seq x y z
N MET A 1 14.34 -4.35 21.81
CA MET A 1 14.41 -3.70 20.48
C MET A 1 13.78 -4.62 19.45
N THR A 2 12.54 -4.36 19.04
CA THR A 2 11.87 -5.11 17.97
C THR A 2 12.62 -4.83 16.67
N LYS A 3 13.32 -5.83 16.12
CA LYS A 3 14.02 -5.68 14.83
C LYS A 3 13.00 -5.23 13.79
N LYS A 4 13.28 -4.13 13.08
CA LYS A 4 12.50 -3.71 11.91
C LYS A 4 12.47 -4.90 10.93
N LYS A 5 11.30 -5.51 10.75
CA LYS A 5 11.14 -6.69 9.87
C LYS A 5 11.49 -6.25 8.44
N LEU A 6 12.52 -6.89 7.88
CA LEU A 6 12.95 -6.73 6.50
C LEU A 6 12.01 -7.50 5.57
N PRO A 7 11.95 -7.15 4.28
CA PRO A 7 11.17 -7.91 3.32
C PRO A 7 11.55 -9.39 3.33
N VAL A 8 10.56 -10.27 3.28
CA VAL A 8 10.82 -11.70 3.19
C VAL A 8 11.42 -11.99 1.81
N ARG A 9 12.56 -12.70 1.79
CA ARG A 9 13.21 -13.06 0.52
C ARG A 9 12.36 -14.09 -0.24
N PHE A 10 12.41 -14.02 -1.57
CA PHE A 10 11.72 -14.94 -2.50
C PHE A 10 10.18 -14.89 -2.50
N THR A 11 9.56 -13.92 -1.82
CA THR A 11 8.11 -13.66 -1.91
C THR A 11 7.74 -12.58 -2.94
N GLY A 12 8.74 -11.88 -3.51
CA GLY A 12 8.52 -10.70 -4.35
C GLY A 12 8.17 -9.43 -3.58
N GLN A 13 8.27 -9.43 -2.24
CA GLN A 13 7.94 -8.27 -1.42
C GLN A 13 9.00 -7.16 -1.53
N HIS A 14 8.59 -6.00 -2.02
CA HIS A 14 9.40 -4.78 -2.04
C HIS A 14 8.58 -3.62 -1.47
N PHE A 15 9.07 -2.97 -0.41
CA PHE A 15 8.40 -1.80 0.14
C PHE A 15 8.76 -0.57 -0.69
N THR A 16 7.78 -0.04 -1.42
CA THR A 16 7.92 1.24 -2.14
C THR A 16 7.96 2.39 -1.13
N ILE A 17 9.13 3.00 -0.98
CA ILE A 17 9.34 4.13 -0.05
C ILE A 17 9.35 5.50 -0.76
N ASP A 18 9.41 5.50 -2.10
CA ASP A 18 9.42 6.72 -2.90
C ASP A 18 8.01 7.32 -2.97
N LYS A 19 7.85 8.48 -2.33
CA LYS A 19 6.57 9.19 -2.25
C LYS A 19 6.17 9.83 -3.58
N VAL A 20 7.12 10.21 -4.42
CA VAL A 20 6.83 10.81 -5.74
C VAL A 20 6.25 9.74 -6.64
N LEU A 21 6.88 8.57 -6.69
CA LEU A 21 6.39 7.41 -7.43
C LEU A 21 4.97 7.02 -7.00
N ILE A 22 4.72 6.93 -5.68
CA ILE A 22 3.39 6.63 -5.13
C ILE A 22 2.36 7.67 -5.57
N LYS A 23 2.68 8.96 -5.45
CA LYS A 23 1.77 10.04 -5.83
C LYS A 23 1.45 10.02 -7.32
N ASP A 24 2.45 9.77 -8.16
CA ASP A 24 2.26 9.70 -9.61
C ASP A 24 1.44 8.48 -10.03
N ALA A 25 1.66 7.32 -9.39
CA ALA A 25 0.85 6.12 -9.64
C ALA A 25 -0.63 6.36 -9.29
N ILE A 26 -0.90 6.95 -8.12
CA ILE A 26 -2.27 7.30 -7.69
C ILE A 26 -2.91 8.31 -8.65
N ARG A 27 -2.15 9.33 -9.08
CA ARG A 27 -2.64 10.32 -10.05
C ARG A 27 -3.02 9.66 -11.38
N GLN A 28 -2.20 8.74 -11.88
CA GLN A 28 -2.49 8.00 -13.12
C GLN A 28 -3.71 7.09 -12.98
N ALA A 29 -3.95 6.54 -11.79
CA ALA A 29 -5.12 5.70 -11.52
C ALA A 29 -6.46 6.47 -11.53
N ASN A 30 -6.42 7.81 -11.55
CA ASN A 30 -7.59 8.69 -11.67
C ASN A 30 -8.74 8.34 -10.69
N ILE A 31 -8.36 8.06 -9.45
CA ILE A 31 -9.28 7.66 -8.37
C ILE A 31 -10.02 8.90 -7.84
N SER A 32 -11.31 8.74 -7.56
CA SER A 32 -12.18 9.71 -6.91
C SER A 32 -12.62 9.25 -5.51
N ASN A 33 -13.26 10.14 -4.76
CA ASN A 33 -13.81 9.82 -3.44
C ASN A 33 -15.03 8.88 -3.47
N GLN A 34 -15.64 8.68 -4.65
CA GLN A 34 -16.77 7.76 -4.83
C GLN A 34 -16.32 6.32 -5.10
N ASP A 35 -15.04 6.12 -5.43
CA ASP A 35 -14.52 4.80 -5.73
C ASP A 35 -14.25 3.99 -4.46
N THR A 36 -14.47 2.68 -4.56
CA THR A 36 -13.94 1.71 -3.60
C THR A 36 -12.65 1.15 -4.18
N VAL A 37 -11.54 1.32 -3.47
CA VAL A 37 -10.22 0.89 -3.93
C VAL A 37 -9.81 -0.39 -3.21
N LEU A 38 -9.32 -1.37 -3.97
CA LEU A 38 -8.72 -2.60 -3.43
C LEU A 38 -7.20 -2.52 -3.52
N ASP A 39 -6.50 -2.54 -2.39
CA ASP A 39 -5.04 -2.54 -2.29
C ASP A 39 -4.53 -3.97 -2.01
N ILE A 40 -3.99 -4.64 -3.03
CA ILE A 40 -3.52 -6.03 -2.95
C ILE A 40 -2.01 -6.04 -2.64
N GLY A 41 -1.62 -6.72 -1.56
CA GLY A 41 -0.24 -6.72 -1.08
C GLY A 41 0.10 -5.41 -0.37
N ALA A 42 -0.81 -4.93 0.48
CA ALA A 42 -0.71 -3.62 1.15
C ALA A 42 0.59 -3.46 1.96
N GLY A 43 1.20 -4.56 2.39
CA GLY A 43 2.45 -4.58 3.13
C GLY A 43 2.36 -3.73 4.40
N LYS A 44 3.27 -2.77 4.54
CA LYS A 44 3.25 -1.81 5.67
C LYS A 44 2.32 -0.61 5.45
N GLY A 45 1.50 -0.63 4.40
CA GLY A 45 0.54 0.43 4.07
C GLY A 45 1.13 1.67 3.40
N PHE A 46 2.33 1.57 2.79
CA PHE A 46 2.97 2.73 2.14
C PHE A 46 2.10 3.35 1.05
N LEU A 47 1.43 2.53 0.24
CA LEU A 47 0.46 2.98 -0.76
C LEU A 47 -0.91 3.27 -0.13
N THR A 48 -1.39 2.37 0.74
CA THR A 48 -2.71 2.44 1.39
C THR A 48 -2.99 3.79 2.05
N VAL A 49 -2.03 4.33 2.81
CA VAL A 49 -2.20 5.63 3.51
C VAL A 49 -2.30 6.82 2.56
N HIS A 50 -1.83 6.68 1.32
CA HIS A 50 -1.97 7.71 0.29
C HIS A 50 -3.31 7.56 -0.44
N LEU A 51 -3.77 6.32 -0.68
CA LEU A 51 -5.10 6.04 -1.24
C LEU A 51 -6.22 6.58 -0.35
N LEU A 52 -6.11 6.40 0.96
CA LEU A 52 -7.08 6.89 1.96
C LEU A 52 -7.22 8.42 2.00
N LYS A 53 -6.31 9.18 1.39
CA LYS A 53 -6.43 10.64 1.29
C LYS A 53 -7.39 11.08 0.18
N ILE A 54 -7.79 10.17 -0.69
CA ILE A 54 -8.53 10.47 -1.92
C ILE A 54 -9.82 9.64 -1.98
N ALA A 55 -9.71 8.33 -1.77
CA ALA A 55 -10.87 7.42 -1.75
C ALA A 55 -11.47 7.35 -0.35
N ASN A 56 -12.81 7.35 -0.27
CA ASN A 56 -13.51 7.21 0.99
C ASN A 56 -13.47 5.77 1.53
N ASN A 57 -13.34 4.78 0.64
CA ASN A 57 -13.32 3.38 1.01
C ASN A 57 -12.13 2.67 0.37
N VAL A 58 -11.25 2.14 1.20
CA VAL A 58 -10.09 1.35 0.77
C VAL A 58 -10.10 0.03 1.51
N VAL A 59 -10.14 -1.07 0.76
CA VAL A 59 -10.01 -2.43 1.29
C VAL A 59 -8.58 -2.89 1.01
N ALA A 60 -7.84 -3.24 2.06
CA ALA A 60 -6.47 -3.74 1.94
C ALA A 60 -6.46 -5.26 2.13
N ILE A 61 -5.77 -5.99 1.25
CA ILE A 61 -5.51 -7.42 1.37
C ILE A 61 -4.01 -7.62 1.54
N GLU A 62 -3.60 -8.30 2.60
CA GLU A 62 -2.22 -8.70 2.86
C GLU A 62 -2.18 -10.15 3.32
N ASN A 63 -1.25 -10.91 2.75
CA ASN A 63 -1.09 -12.34 3.02
C ASN A 63 -0.05 -12.63 4.12
N ASP A 64 0.93 -11.74 4.29
CA ASP A 64 1.88 -11.81 5.40
C ASP A 64 1.19 -11.37 6.70
N THR A 65 0.75 -12.36 7.48
CA THR A 65 0.10 -12.20 8.80
C THR A 65 0.93 -11.39 9.80
N ALA A 66 2.21 -11.17 9.57
CA ALA A 66 3.03 -10.33 10.44
C ALA A 66 3.00 -8.85 10.07
N LEU A 67 2.34 -8.48 8.97
CA LEU A 67 2.14 -7.11 8.52
C LEU A 67 0.69 -6.62 8.71
N VAL A 68 -0.20 -7.52 9.12
CA VAL A 68 -1.61 -7.26 9.47
C VAL A 68 -1.79 -7.17 10.98
#